data_AF-A0A2A4HU50-F1
#
_entry.id   AF-A0A2A4HU50-F1
#
_cell.length_a   1.000
_cell.length_b   1.000
_cell.length_c   1.000
_cell.angle_alpha   90.00
_cell.angle_beta   90.00
_cell.angle_gamma   90.00
#
_symmetry.space_group_name_H-M   'P 1'
#
loop_
_entity.id
_entity.type
_entity.pdbx_description
1 polymer ?
#
loop_
_entity_poly.entity_id
_entity_poly.type
_entity_poly.pdbx_seq_one_letter_code
_entity_poly.pdbx_strand_id
1 'polypeptide(L)'
;MPTPAKLLHNQPIAQRIEALLGLSKQHAEHFCSPGAWLARQRYMAQHPTSIVVMKCMDGRIHIPHATRTPLGIITPFRNLGGIFDLGWPYLGELLTDSVLDTAKAGHATLMLITYHFSSGERTRGCAGFNCDTEAAKAHAYAIAKQAEQLFGSDHQQVYPLVCGFETDSDALILHGQQDDVLDSRDLVTLPREALGPMLASLCPNMPRDIQRDLLPLLEGNVAHVSELQGVKRELDIEHREWVICVGRGFDFLHLPNTALIIGPYGPDLAEPIGTAATIIDANMRAGRIPDDGFMLLASTPYQHSGVDRARAEMKSRFLSDFAEQVIRREHPVLAQKMRRHTAVVHWPTRRLDSLD
;
A
#
# COMPACT_ATOMS: atom_id res chain seq x y z
N MET A 1 18.69 -0.92 18.67
CA MET A 1 17.54 0.02 18.69
C MET A 1 17.36 0.51 17.27
N PRO A 2 16.17 0.39 16.63
CA PRO A 2 15.96 1.03 15.34
C PRO A 2 16.18 2.53 15.52
N THR A 3 17.06 3.10 14.70
CA THR A 3 17.31 4.53 14.66
C THR A 3 15.97 5.23 14.37
N PRO A 4 15.49 6.16 15.22
CA PRO A 4 14.28 6.94 14.96
C PRO A 4 14.26 7.42 13.51
N ALA A 5 13.13 7.34 12.80
CA ALA A 5 13.03 7.73 11.39
C ALA A 5 13.61 9.14 11.13
N LYS A 6 13.39 10.08 12.06
CA LYS A 6 14.01 11.43 12.08
C LYS A 6 15.54 11.43 11.95
N LEU A 7 16.22 10.48 12.60
CA LEU A 7 17.68 10.36 12.54
C LEU A 7 18.15 9.70 11.24
N LEU A 8 17.29 8.92 10.56
CA LEU A 8 17.60 8.30 9.26
C LEU A 8 17.58 9.34 8.13
N HIS A 9 16.56 10.20 8.06
CA HIS A 9 16.38 11.13 6.94
C HIS A 9 17.57 12.08 6.72
N ASN A 10 18.29 12.42 7.78
CA ASN A 10 19.43 13.35 7.75
C ASN A 10 20.79 12.66 7.53
N GLN A 11 20.84 11.32 7.43
CA GLN A 11 22.09 10.61 7.16
C GLN A 11 22.49 10.74 5.68
N PRO A 12 23.78 10.59 5.36
CA PRO A 12 24.24 10.46 3.97
C PRO A 12 23.49 9.36 3.22
N ILE A 13 23.22 9.57 1.92
CA ILE A 13 22.42 8.67 1.07
C ILE A 13 22.88 7.20 1.15
N ALA A 14 24.18 6.94 1.22
CA ALA A 14 24.72 5.59 1.34
C ALA A 14 24.27 4.88 2.63
N GLN A 15 24.30 5.58 3.77
CA GLN A 15 23.85 5.03 5.05
C GLN A 15 22.33 4.84 5.09
N ARG A 16 21.57 5.77 4.47
CA ARG A 16 20.13 5.62 4.33
C ARG A 16 19.74 4.38 3.54
N ILE A 17 20.43 4.15 2.40
CA ILE A 17 20.24 2.95 1.58
C ILE A 17 20.61 1.69 2.37
N GLU A 18 21.77 1.67 3.04
CA GLU A 18 22.20 0.52 3.82
C GLU A 18 21.19 0.18 4.92
N ALA A 19 20.70 1.18 5.66
CA ALA A 19 19.68 1.00 6.68
C ALA A 19 18.36 0.47 6.10
N LEU A 20 17.93 0.95 4.93
CA LEU A 20 16.72 0.47 4.26
C LEU A 20 16.85 -0.98 3.80
N LEU A 21 18.00 -1.36 3.25
CA LEU A 21 18.28 -2.76 2.88
C LEU A 21 18.41 -3.65 4.13
N GLY A 22 18.96 -3.12 5.23
CA GLY A 22 18.96 -3.76 6.54
C GLY A 22 17.56 -4.00 7.08
N LEU A 23 16.65 -3.02 6.93
CA LEU A 23 15.24 -3.15 7.29
C LEU A 23 14.56 -4.28 6.51
N SER A 24 14.86 -4.41 5.21
CA SER A 24 14.35 -5.52 4.39
C SER A 24 14.79 -6.88 4.93
N LYS A 25 16.06 -7.02 5.34
CA LYS A 25 16.59 -8.27 5.93
C LYS A 25 15.91 -8.59 7.26
N GLN A 26 15.83 -7.62 8.17
CA GLN A 26 15.16 -7.77 9.46
C GLN A 26 13.68 -8.13 9.30
N HIS A 27 13.01 -7.51 8.33
CA HIS A 27 11.63 -7.84 7.99
C HIS A 27 11.50 -9.29 7.54
N ALA A 28 12.35 -9.76 6.60
CA ALA A 28 12.31 -11.14 6.12
C ALA A 28 12.61 -12.16 7.25
N GLU A 29 13.57 -11.86 8.13
CA GLU A 29 13.90 -12.68 9.30
C GLU A 29 12.73 -12.79 10.28
N HIS A 30 12.13 -11.65 10.64
CA HIS A 30 10.95 -11.63 11.51
C HIS A 30 9.77 -12.36 10.85
N PHE A 31 9.51 -12.07 9.58
CA PHE A 31 8.45 -12.70 8.80
C PHE A 31 8.61 -14.22 8.79
N CYS A 32 9.83 -14.73 8.59
CA CYS A 32 10.12 -16.16 8.56
C CYS A 32 10.26 -16.80 9.94
N SER A 33 10.27 -16.03 11.03
CA SER A 33 10.42 -16.60 12.37
C SER A 33 9.28 -17.59 12.67
N PRO A 34 9.55 -18.71 13.37
CA PRO A 34 8.53 -19.74 13.63
C PRO A 34 7.27 -19.18 14.30
N GLY A 35 7.45 -18.28 15.27
CA GLY A 35 6.34 -17.64 15.97
C GLY A 35 5.50 -16.74 15.07
N ALA A 36 6.12 -15.87 14.27
CA ALA A 36 5.39 -15.00 13.34
C ALA A 36 4.69 -15.81 12.24
N TRP A 37 5.33 -16.86 11.74
CA TRP A 37 4.73 -17.75 10.75
C TRP A 37 3.49 -18.46 11.31
N LEU A 38 3.60 -19.10 12.49
CA LEU A 38 2.46 -19.77 13.14
C LEU A 38 1.33 -18.79 13.49
N ALA A 39 1.67 -17.57 13.92
CA ALA A 39 0.68 -16.54 14.20
C ALA A 39 -0.11 -16.15 12.94
N ARG A 40 0.55 -16.03 11.78
CA ARG A 40 -0.14 -15.78 10.51
C ARG A 40 -0.99 -16.97 10.07
N GLN A 41 -0.51 -18.21 10.22
CA GLN A 41 -1.31 -19.40 9.91
C GLN A 41 -2.57 -19.46 10.78
N ARG A 42 -2.45 -19.19 12.08
CA ARG A 42 -3.59 -19.12 12.99
C ARG A 42 -4.56 -18.01 12.59
N TYR A 43 -4.05 -16.83 12.23
CA TYR A 43 -4.89 -15.72 11.75
C TYR A 43 -5.67 -16.13 10.51
N MET A 44 -5.01 -16.67 9.48
CA MET A 44 -5.65 -17.08 8.23
C MET A 44 -6.66 -18.22 8.43
N ALA A 45 -6.45 -19.12 9.40
CA ALA A 45 -7.42 -20.14 9.75
C ALA A 45 -8.68 -19.58 10.44
N GLN A 46 -8.53 -18.50 11.22
CA GLN A 46 -9.64 -17.81 11.89
C GLN A 46 -10.37 -16.84 10.96
N HIS A 47 -9.62 -16.25 10.02
CA HIS A 47 -10.04 -15.22 9.08
C HIS A 47 -9.64 -15.61 7.66
N PRO A 48 -10.34 -16.57 7.04
CA PRO A 48 -10.00 -17.11 5.73
C PRO A 48 -10.24 -16.14 4.57
N THR A 49 -11.00 -15.06 4.76
CA THR A 49 -11.24 -14.09 3.70
C THR A 49 -9.92 -13.47 3.22
N SER A 50 -9.64 -13.59 1.92
CA SER A 50 -8.49 -12.93 1.30
C SER A 50 -8.73 -11.43 1.24
N ILE A 51 -7.76 -10.64 1.68
CA ILE A 51 -7.88 -9.18 1.72
C ILE A 51 -6.94 -8.56 0.69
N VAL A 52 -7.54 -7.99 -0.35
CA VAL A 52 -6.85 -7.22 -1.39
C VAL A 52 -7.10 -5.75 -1.14
N VAL A 53 -6.04 -4.93 -1.18
CA VAL A 53 -6.14 -3.48 -1.01
C VAL A 53 -5.63 -2.76 -2.24
N MET A 54 -6.51 -2.02 -2.91
CA MET A 54 -6.20 -1.12 -4.01
C MET A 54 -5.95 0.28 -3.42
N LYS A 55 -4.72 0.79 -3.47
CA LYS A 55 -4.36 2.06 -2.81
C LYS A 55 -3.37 2.92 -3.58
N CYS A 56 -3.22 4.16 -3.14
CA CYS A 56 -2.24 5.10 -3.66
C CYS A 56 -0.79 4.65 -3.36
N MET A 57 0.17 5.13 -4.16
CA MET A 57 1.60 5.00 -3.92
C MET A 57 2.12 5.80 -2.72
N ASP A 58 1.29 6.73 -2.22
CA ASP A 58 1.57 7.59 -1.07
C ASP A 58 2.04 6.77 0.15
N GLY A 59 3.20 7.14 0.70
CA GLY A 59 3.84 6.43 1.79
C GLY A 59 3.05 6.46 3.11
N ARG A 60 2.11 7.40 3.26
CA ARG A 60 1.28 7.56 4.47
C ARG A 60 0.17 6.51 4.56
N ILE A 61 -0.25 5.92 3.44
CA ILE A 61 -1.36 4.95 3.41
C ILE A 61 -0.87 3.55 3.78
N HIS A 62 -0.60 3.34 5.05
CA HIS A 62 -0.17 2.06 5.57
C HIS A 62 -1.30 1.28 6.24
N ILE A 63 -2.18 0.67 5.44
CA ILE A 63 -3.33 -0.10 5.96
C ILE A 63 -2.94 -1.12 7.06
N PRO A 64 -1.99 -2.08 6.89
CA PRO A 64 -1.69 -3.02 7.97
C PRO A 64 -1.24 -2.38 9.30
N HIS A 65 -0.56 -1.23 9.25
CA HIS A 65 -0.16 -0.49 10.44
C HIS A 65 -1.39 0.18 11.07
N ALA A 66 -2.15 0.91 10.26
CA ALA A 66 -3.35 1.62 10.67
C ALA A 66 -4.44 0.68 11.20
N THR A 67 -4.51 -0.57 10.75
CA THR A 67 -5.47 -1.59 11.21
C THR A 67 -4.87 -2.59 12.20
N ARG A 68 -3.59 -2.42 12.59
CA ARG A 68 -2.84 -3.36 13.45
C ARG A 68 -2.87 -4.81 12.95
N THR A 69 -3.00 -4.98 11.64
CA THR A 69 -3.06 -6.29 11.02
C THR A 69 -1.65 -6.83 10.83
N PRO A 70 -1.39 -8.12 11.17
CA PRO A 70 -0.10 -8.73 10.93
C PRO A 70 0.35 -8.59 9.46
N LEU A 71 1.64 -8.31 9.24
CA LEU A 71 2.19 -8.20 7.90
C LEU A 71 2.05 -9.52 7.14
N GLY A 72 1.67 -9.44 5.86
CA GLY A 72 1.44 -10.60 4.99
C GLY A 72 0.01 -11.16 5.00
N ILE A 73 -0.90 -10.58 5.79
CA ILE A 73 -2.35 -10.87 5.68
C ILE A 73 -2.98 -10.08 4.54
N ILE A 74 -2.66 -8.78 4.45
CA ILE A 74 -3.20 -7.87 3.43
C ILE A 74 -2.31 -7.92 2.20
N THR A 75 -2.91 -8.07 1.01
CA THR A 75 -2.24 -8.01 -0.28
C THR A 75 -2.43 -6.63 -0.93
N PRO A 76 -1.40 -5.76 -0.93
CA PRO A 76 -1.54 -4.41 -1.47
C PRO A 76 -1.23 -4.35 -2.98
N PHE A 77 -2.01 -3.53 -3.67
CA PHE A 77 -1.78 -3.01 -5.01
C PHE A 77 -1.63 -1.50 -4.89
N ARG A 78 -0.54 -0.95 -5.44
CA ARG A 78 -0.20 0.46 -5.31
C ARG A 78 -0.02 1.09 -6.69
N ASN A 79 -0.73 2.17 -6.96
CA ASN A 79 -0.53 3.00 -8.14
C ASN A 79 -0.68 4.49 -7.77
N LEU A 80 -0.22 5.40 -8.63
CA LEU A 80 -0.46 6.84 -8.43
C LEU A 80 -1.97 7.08 -8.26
N GLY A 81 -2.33 7.81 -7.21
CA GLY A 81 -3.71 8.13 -6.86
C GLY A 81 -4.57 6.96 -6.37
N GLY A 82 -4.08 5.72 -6.42
CA GLY A 82 -4.96 4.56 -6.38
C GLY A 82 -5.79 4.44 -7.66
N ILE A 83 -5.26 4.98 -8.76
CA ILE A 83 -5.88 4.91 -10.09
C ILE A 83 -5.64 3.50 -10.63
N PHE A 84 -6.71 2.77 -10.91
CA PHE A 84 -6.62 1.42 -11.45
C PHE A 84 -7.68 1.22 -12.53
N ASP A 85 -7.36 0.38 -13.50
CA ASP A 85 -8.30 -0.13 -14.47
C ASP A 85 -8.21 -1.66 -14.41
N LEU A 86 -9.26 -2.31 -13.91
CA LEU A 86 -9.30 -3.77 -13.75
C LEU A 86 -9.30 -4.51 -15.10
N GLY A 87 -9.57 -3.81 -16.20
CA GLY A 87 -9.41 -4.31 -17.56
C GLY A 87 -7.98 -4.22 -18.10
N TRP A 88 -7.05 -3.54 -17.41
CA TRP A 88 -5.65 -3.49 -17.81
C TRP A 88 -5.03 -4.90 -17.80
N PRO A 89 -4.44 -5.41 -18.90
CA PRO A 89 -4.10 -6.83 -19.01
C PRO A 89 -3.27 -7.38 -17.84
N TYR A 90 -2.18 -6.70 -17.46
CA TYR A 90 -1.32 -7.21 -16.40
C TYR A 90 -1.96 -7.17 -15.00
N LEU A 91 -2.70 -6.09 -14.68
CA LEU A 91 -3.39 -5.97 -13.39
C LEU A 91 -4.57 -6.95 -13.33
N GLY A 92 -5.38 -6.98 -14.39
CA GLY A 92 -6.57 -7.80 -14.52
C GLY A 92 -6.25 -9.29 -14.42
N GLU A 93 -5.22 -9.77 -15.12
CA GLU A 93 -4.75 -11.16 -14.99
C GLU A 93 -4.35 -11.46 -13.55
N LEU A 94 -3.51 -10.61 -12.93
CA LEU A 94 -2.99 -10.86 -11.59
C LEU A 94 -4.10 -10.86 -10.52
N LEU A 95 -5.08 -9.95 -10.63
CA LEU A 95 -6.21 -9.91 -9.72
C LEU A 95 -7.14 -11.10 -9.94
N THR A 96 -7.43 -11.44 -11.20
CA THR A 96 -8.30 -12.57 -11.56
C THR A 96 -7.71 -13.88 -11.06
N ASP A 97 -6.43 -14.13 -11.31
CA ASP A 97 -5.73 -15.32 -10.80
C ASP A 97 -5.82 -15.40 -9.27
N SER A 98 -5.56 -14.28 -8.58
CA SER A 98 -5.64 -14.22 -7.11
C SER A 98 -7.04 -14.51 -6.57
N VAL A 99 -8.09 -13.97 -7.21
CA VAL A 99 -9.49 -14.21 -6.82
C VAL A 99 -9.87 -15.66 -7.11
N LEU A 100 -9.51 -16.19 -8.27
CA LEU A 100 -9.83 -17.57 -8.66
C LEU A 100 -9.13 -18.60 -7.76
N ASP A 101 -7.87 -18.37 -7.39
CA ASP A 101 -7.15 -19.26 -6.48
C ASP A 101 -7.75 -19.21 -5.06
N THR A 102 -8.19 -18.03 -4.61
CA THR A 102 -8.93 -17.87 -3.35
C THR A 102 -10.27 -18.62 -3.39
N ALA A 103 -11.01 -18.51 -4.51
CA ALA A 103 -12.28 -19.20 -4.71
C ALA A 103 -12.11 -20.73 -4.74
N LYS A 104 -11.07 -21.24 -5.43
CA LYS A 104 -10.73 -22.69 -5.44
C LYS A 104 -10.42 -23.22 -4.05
N ALA A 105 -9.86 -22.38 -3.16
CA ALA A 105 -9.64 -22.72 -1.76
C ALA A 105 -10.91 -22.65 -0.89
N GLY A 106 -12.05 -22.25 -1.46
CA GLY A 106 -13.32 -22.11 -0.74
C GLY A 106 -13.36 -20.87 0.15
N HIS A 107 -12.60 -19.83 -0.19
CA HIS A 107 -12.54 -18.57 0.57
C HIS A 107 -13.10 -17.43 -0.26
N ALA A 108 -13.65 -16.41 0.40
CA ALA A 108 -14.09 -15.18 -0.26
C ALA A 108 -12.94 -14.16 -0.37
N THR A 109 -13.12 -13.12 -1.20
CA THR A 109 -12.19 -11.99 -1.31
C THR A 109 -12.87 -10.69 -0.89
N LEU A 110 -12.30 -9.98 0.08
CA LEU A 110 -12.61 -8.60 0.37
C LEU A 110 -11.65 -7.70 -0.42
N MET A 111 -12.19 -6.88 -1.32
CA MET A 111 -11.43 -5.90 -2.08
C MET A 111 -11.64 -4.51 -1.49
N LEU A 112 -10.70 -4.04 -0.68
CA LEU A 112 -10.71 -2.68 -0.15
C LEU A 112 -10.18 -1.72 -1.21
N ILE A 113 -11.03 -0.81 -1.68
CA ILE A 113 -10.72 0.15 -2.74
C ILE A 113 -10.61 1.53 -2.11
N THR A 114 -9.41 2.06 -2.07
CA THR A 114 -9.11 3.22 -1.22
C THR A 114 -8.92 4.51 -1.99
N TYR A 115 -9.44 5.59 -1.43
CA TYR A 115 -9.02 6.97 -1.72
C TYR A 115 -8.44 7.57 -0.44
N HIS A 116 -7.73 8.69 -0.53
CA HIS A 116 -7.18 9.34 0.66
C HIS A 116 -7.22 10.85 0.56
N PHE A 117 -7.25 11.50 1.73
CA PHE A 117 -7.24 12.95 1.87
C PHE A 117 -6.67 13.35 3.23
N SER A 118 -6.42 14.65 3.39
CA SER A 118 -6.00 15.27 4.65
C SER A 118 -7.08 16.26 5.08
N SER A 119 -7.62 16.08 6.29
CA SER A 119 -8.67 16.96 6.83
C SER A 119 -8.12 18.32 7.24
N GLY A 120 -6.89 18.38 7.72
CA GLY A 120 -6.25 19.59 8.23
C GLY A 120 -5.69 20.52 7.16
N GLU A 121 -5.34 20.03 5.97
CA GLU A 121 -4.88 20.87 4.86
C GLU A 121 -5.10 20.16 3.51
N ARG A 122 -5.93 20.76 2.66
CA ARG A 122 -6.34 20.18 1.38
C ARG A 122 -5.16 19.91 0.46
N THR A 123 -4.16 20.79 0.43
CA THR A 123 -2.98 20.65 -0.43
C THR A 123 -2.10 19.43 -0.11
N ARG A 124 -2.38 18.73 1.01
CA ARG A 124 -1.74 17.46 1.39
C ARG A 124 -2.55 16.23 0.97
N GLY A 125 -3.64 16.42 0.24
CA GLY A 125 -4.47 15.35 -0.28
C GLY A 125 -3.77 14.53 -1.37
N CYS A 126 -4.54 13.78 -2.12
CA CYS A 126 -4.02 12.90 -3.15
C CYS A 126 -3.45 13.68 -4.34
N ALA A 127 -2.12 13.65 -4.53
CA ALA A 127 -1.47 14.29 -5.68
C ALA A 127 -1.94 13.72 -7.04
N GLY A 128 -2.26 12.42 -7.11
CA GLY A 128 -2.78 11.78 -8.32
C GLY A 128 -4.14 12.32 -8.79
N PHE A 129 -4.86 13.02 -7.91
CA PHE A 129 -6.12 13.70 -8.22
C PHE A 129 -6.02 15.22 -7.98
N ASN A 130 -4.81 15.80 -7.99
CA ASN A 130 -4.62 17.24 -7.75
C ASN A 130 -5.25 17.74 -6.43
N CYS A 131 -5.24 16.90 -5.39
CA CYS A 131 -5.90 17.19 -4.10
C CYS A 131 -7.42 17.40 -4.19
N ASP A 132 -8.07 16.80 -5.19
CA ASP A 132 -9.52 16.70 -5.30
C ASP A 132 -10.00 15.38 -4.68
N THR A 133 -10.50 15.47 -3.44
CA THR A 133 -11.02 14.33 -2.69
C THR A 133 -12.24 13.70 -3.36
N GLU A 134 -13.12 14.51 -3.96
CA GLU A 134 -14.34 13.99 -4.59
C GLU A 134 -14.00 13.26 -5.89
N ALA A 135 -13.05 13.76 -6.68
CA ALA A 135 -12.55 13.03 -7.85
C ALA A 135 -11.90 11.70 -7.46
N ALA A 136 -11.08 11.68 -6.41
CA ALA A 136 -10.46 10.45 -5.91
C ALA A 136 -11.50 9.43 -5.41
N LYS A 137 -12.49 9.89 -4.63
CA LYS A 137 -13.61 9.08 -4.14
C LYS A 137 -14.45 8.54 -5.29
N ALA A 138 -14.82 9.37 -6.27
CA ALA A 138 -15.58 8.97 -7.44
C ALA A 138 -14.86 7.87 -8.25
N HIS A 139 -13.53 7.97 -8.37
CA HIS A 139 -12.73 6.96 -9.03
C HIS A 139 -12.71 5.62 -8.25
N ALA A 140 -12.63 5.66 -6.92
CA ALA A 140 -12.75 4.46 -6.09
C ALA A 140 -14.09 3.73 -6.31
N TYR A 141 -15.20 4.47 -6.40
CA TYR A 141 -16.50 3.88 -6.77
C TYR A 141 -16.52 3.33 -8.20
N ALA A 142 -15.80 3.94 -9.14
CA ALA A 142 -15.69 3.40 -10.51
C ALA A 142 -14.95 2.05 -10.53
N ILE A 143 -13.89 1.89 -9.74
CA ILE A 143 -13.18 0.62 -9.58
C ILE A 143 -14.11 -0.43 -8.93
N ALA A 144 -14.90 -0.05 -7.92
CA ALA A 144 -15.86 -0.96 -7.29
C ALA A 144 -16.87 -1.51 -8.31
N LYS A 145 -17.38 -0.65 -9.20
CA LYS A 145 -18.26 -1.07 -10.31
C LYS A 145 -17.56 -2.00 -11.30
N GLN A 146 -16.28 -1.76 -11.62
CA GLN A 146 -15.51 -2.69 -12.46
C GLN A 146 -15.35 -4.05 -11.78
N ALA A 147 -15.15 -4.08 -10.46
CA ALA A 147 -15.07 -5.33 -9.71
C ALA A 147 -16.39 -6.11 -9.74
N GLU A 148 -17.53 -5.43 -9.60
CA GLU A 148 -18.87 -6.03 -9.75
C GLU A 148 -19.09 -6.56 -11.18
N GLN A 149 -18.63 -5.84 -12.20
CA GLN A 149 -18.71 -6.29 -13.60
C GLN A 149 -17.87 -7.54 -13.86
N LEU A 150 -16.69 -7.64 -13.23
CA LEU A 150 -15.74 -8.73 -13.45
C LEU A 150 -16.07 -9.98 -12.64
N PHE A 151 -16.50 -9.81 -11.37
CA PHE A 151 -16.66 -10.89 -10.41
C PHE A 151 -18.11 -11.14 -9.98
N GLY A 152 -19.06 -10.37 -10.50
CA GLY A 152 -20.48 -10.46 -10.18
C GLY A 152 -20.91 -9.50 -9.07
N SER A 153 -22.21 -9.16 -9.07
CA SER A 153 -22.83 -8.19 -8.15
C SER A 153 -23.65 -8.85 -7.03
N ASP A 154 -23.56 -10.17 -6.87
CA ASP A 154 -24.21 -10.90 -5.77
C ASP A 154 -23.41 -10.85 -4.45
N HIS A 155 -22.17 -10.36 -4.55
CA HIS A 155 -21.20 -10.15 -3.48
C HIS A 155 -20.88 -11.39 -2.63
N GLN A 156 -21.14 -12.59 -3.15
CA GLN A 156 -20.89 -13.83 -2.42
C GLN A 156 -19.40 -14.17 -2.38
N GLN A 157 -18.73 -14.04 -3.52
CA GLN A 157 -17.33 -14.45 -3.69
C GLN A 157 -16.35 -13.28 -3.58
N VAL A 158 -16.71 -12.12 -4.11
CA VAL A 158 -15.90 -10.89 -4.05
C VAL A 158 -16.77 -9.76 -3.52
N TYR A 159 -16.30 -9.09 -2.48
CA TYR A 159 -16.96 -7.89 -1.95
C TYR A 159 -16.07 -6.66 -2.19
N PRO A 160 -16.41 -5.78 -3.15
CA PRO A 160 -15.72 -4.51 -3.33
C PRO A 160 -16.23 -3.49 -2.30
N LEU A 161 -15.36 -3.08 -1.38
CA LEU A 161 -15.66 -2.09 -0.36
C LEU A 161 -14.85 -0.81 -0.62
N VAL A 162 -15.55 0.29 -0.92
CA VAL A 162 -14.91 1.62 -1.00
C VAL A 162 -14.56 2.09 0.41
N CYS A 163 -13.35 2.59 0.58
CA CYS A 163 -12.83 3.02 1.87
C CYS A 163 -12.03 4.32 1.74
N GLY A 164 -12.39 5.35 2.50
CA GLY A 164 -11.58 6.55 2.67
C GLY A 164 -10.45 6.32 3.67
N PHE A 165 -9.29 6.91 3.43
CA PHE A 165 -8.19 6.98 4.37
C PHE A 165 -7.85 8.44 4.70
N GLU A 166 -8.11 8.86 5.93
CA GLU A 166 -7.78 10.20 6.41
C GLU A 166 -6.35 10.21 6.95
N THR A 167 -5.44 10.89 6.25
CA THR A 167 -3.99 10.76 6.48
C THR A 167 -3.49 11.48 7.72
N ASP A 168 -4.27 12.37 8.34
CA ASP A 168 -3.82 13.11 9.53
C ASP A 168 -3.98 12.27 10.80
N SER A 169 -5.04 11.46 10.84
CA SER A 169 -5.44 10.60 11.97
C SER A 169 -5.28 9.09 11.70
N ASP A 170 -4.84 8.71 10.50
CA ASP A 170 -4.79 7.32 10.02
C ASP A 170 -6.16 6.61 10.08
N ALA A 171 -7.26 7.37 10.01
CA ALA A 171 -8.61 6.85 10.15
C ALA A 171 -9.17 6.29 8.84
N LEU A 172 -9.84 5.14 8.95
CA LEU A 172 -10.62 4.56 7.87
C LEU A 172 -12.06 5.08 7.88
N ILE A 173 -12.61 5.27 6.68
CA ILE A 173 -14.00 5.62 6.44
C ILE A 173 -14.58 4.53 5.55
N LEU A 174 -15.39 3.64 6.11
CA LEU A 174 -16.03 2.56 5.36
C LEU A 174 -17.30 3.08 4.69
N HIS A 175 -17.48 2.80 3.40
CA HIS A 175 -18.66 3.21 2.65
C HIS A 175 -19.66 2.06 2.55
N GLY A 176 -20.89 2.30 2.98
CA GLY A 176 -21.99 1.35 2.91
C GLY A 176 -22.89 1.55 1.69
N GLN A 177 -24.11 1.06 1.81
CA GLN A 177 -25.18 1.35 0.85
C GLN A 177 -25.77 2.75 1.10
N GLN A 178 -26.45 3.32 0.09
CA GLN A 178 -27.25 4.55 0.24
C GLN A 178 -26.49 5.77 0.82
N ASP A 179 -25.22 5.93 0.46
CA ASP A 179 -24.32 6.98 0.95
C ASP A 179 -23.98 6.94 2.46
N ASP A 180 -24.38 5.87 3.16
CA ASP A 180 -23.99 5.65 4.55
C ASP A 180 -22.47 5.47 4.67
N VAL A 181 -21.90 6.04 5.73
CA VAL A 181 -20.47 5.93 6.04
C VAL A 181 -20.26 5.63 7.50
N LEU A 182 -19.18 4.91 7.78
CA LEU A 182 -18.70 4.64 9.12
C LEU A 182 -17.25 5.11 9.21
N ASP A 183 -17.05 6.21 9.93
CA ASP A 183 -15.75 6.83 10.16
C ASP A 183 -15.18 6.36 11.50
N SER A 184 -14.00 5.74 11.49
CA SER A 184 -13.36 5.24 12.70
C SER A 184 -13.15 6.30 13.78
N ARG A 185 -13.07 7.59 13.43
CA ARG A 185 -12.94 8.69 14.40
C ARG A 185 -14.18 8.83 15.28
N ASP A 186 -15.36 8.58 14.73
CA ASP A 186 -16.64 8.66 15.44
C ASP A 186 -16.90 7.42 16.30
N LEU A 187 -16.12 6.35 16.09
CA LEU A 187 -16.28 5.08 16.78
C LEU A 187 -15.39 4.93 18.01
N VAL A 188 -14.39 5.79 18.20
CA VAL A 188 -13.39 5.68 19.28
C VAL A 188 -14.02 5.60 20.68
N THR A 189 -15.16 6.29 20.88
CA THR A 189 -15.85 6.32 22.17
C THR A 189 -16.86 5.18 22.36
N LEU A 190 -17.11 4.39 21.31
CA LEU A 190 -18.10 3.33 21.35
C LEU A 190 -17.50 2.03 21.91
N PRO A 191 -18.31 1.19 22.58
CA PRO A 191 -17.87 -0.12 23.02
C PRO A 191 -17.59 -1.02 21.80
N ARG A 192 -16.56 -1.86 21.90
CA ARG A 192 -16.11 -2.74 20.80
C ARG A 192 -17.22 -3.64 20.27
N GLU A 193 -18.12 -4.08 21.14
CA GLU A 193 -19.26 -4.94 20.82
C GLU A 193 -20.28 -4.25 19.90
N ALA A 194 -20.30 -2.92 19.83
CA ALA A 194 -21.18 -2.16 18.94
C ALA A 194 -20.71 -2.16 17.49
N LEU A 195 -19.41 -2.41 17.23
CA LEU A 195 -18.83 -2.28 15.89
C LEU A 195 -19.36 -3.33 14.91
N GLY A 196 -19.56 -4.57 15.37
CA GLY A 196 -20.12 -5.64 14.54
C GLY A 196 -21.53 -5.32 14.00
N PRO A 197 -22.49 -4.98 14.87
CA PRO A 197 -23.82 -4.53 14.45
C PRO A 197 -23.81 -3.31 13.51
N MET A 198 -22.95 -2.33 13.76
CA MET A 198 -22.82 -1.16 12.89
C MET A 198 -22.30 -1.54 11.50
N LEU A 199 -21.28 -2.41 11.42
CA LEU A 199 -20.75 -2.91 10.16
C LEU A 199 -21.81 -3.71 9.37
N ALA A 200 -22.59 -4.55 10.06
CA ALA A 200 -23.67 -5.31 9.44
C ALA A 200 -24.79 -4.40 8.90
N SER A 201 -25.07 -3.28 9.59
CA SER A 201 -26.04 -2.27 9.14
C SER A 201 -25.52 -1.48 7.95
N LEU A 202 -24.22 -1.13 7.94
CA LEU A 202 -23.57 -0.39 6.86
C LEU A 202 -23.57 -1.20 5.55
N CYS A 203 -23.30 -2.50 5.64
CA CYS A 203 -23.14 -3.41 4.52
C CYS A 203 -24.05 -4.64 4.65
N PRO A 204 -25.39 -4.50 4.54
CA PRO A 204 -26.34 -5.58 4.83
C PRO A 204 -26.25 -6.76 3.84
N ASN A 205 -25.71 -6.51 2.64
CA ASN A 205 -25.47 -7.52 1.61
C ASN A 205 -24.09 -8.20 1.72
N MET A 206 -23.25 -7.81 2.67
CA MET A 206 -21.94 -8.45 2.87
C MET A 206 -22.13 -9.82 3.54
N PRO A 207 -21.57 -10.91 2.97
CA PRO A 207 -21.59 -12.21 3.61
C PRO A 207 -21.03 -12.18 5.04
N ARG A 208 -21.64 -12.96 5.95
CA ARG A 208 -21.27 -12.97 7.38
C ARG A 208 -19.79 -13.31 7.61
N ASP A 209 -19.22 -14.19 6.80
CA ASP A 209 -17.80 -14.55 6.91
C ASP A 209 -16.89 -13.37 6.56
N ILE A 210 -17.23 -12.61 5.52
CA ILE A 210 -16.49 -11.39 5.16
C ILE A 210 -16.65 -10.32 6.25
N GLN A 211 -17.86 -10.14 6.79
CA GLN A 211 -18.09 -9.21 7.91
C GLN A 211 -17.26 -9.59 9.14
N ARG A 212 -17.23 -10.88 9.50
CA ARG A 212 -16.41 -11.41 10.60
C ARG A 212 -14.93 -11.09 10.39
N ASP A 213 -14.44 -11.20 9.16
CA ASP A 213 -13.02 -11.04 8.85
C ASP A 213 -12.60 -9.58 8.62
N LEU A 214 -13.56 -8.70 8.30
CA LEU A 214 -13.38 -7.24 8.26
C LEU A 214 -13.39 -6.62 9.66
N LEU A 215 -14.18 -7.17 10.59
CA LEU A 215 -14.32 -6.60 11.93
C LEU A 215 -12.98 -6.37 12.66
N PRO A 216 -12.01 -7.32 12.69
CA PRO A 216 -10.69 -7.10 13.31
C PRO A 216 -9.91 -5.92 12.70
N LEU A 217 -10.07 -5.64 11.40
CA LEU A 217 -9.42 -4.51 10.75
C LEU A 217 -10.01 -3.19 11.25
N LEU A 218 -11.33 -3.11 11.36
CA LEU A 218 -12.03 -1.94 11.88
C LEU A 218 -11.67 -1.71 13.35
N GLU A 219 -11.74 -2.73 14.19
CA GLU A 219 -11.37 -2.67 15.60
C GLU A 219 -9.93 -2.20 15.80
N GLY A 220 -9.00 -2.77 15.01
CA GLY A 220 -7.59 -2.37 15.03
C GLY A 220 -7.40 -0.91 14.62
N ASN A 221 -8.19 -0.41 13.66
CA ASN A 221 -8.15 0.98 13.24
C ASN A 221 -8.76 1.94 14.27
N VAL A 222 -9.88 1.60 14.88
CA VAL A 222 -10.46 2.39 15.97
C VAL A 222 -9.49 2.50 17.14
N ALA A 223 -8.84 1.39 17.52
CA ALA A 223 -7.82 1.40 18.57
C ALA A 223 -6.59 2.25 18.18
N HIS A 224 -6.15 2.16 16.92
CA HIS A 224 -5.05 2.99 16.39
C HIS A 224 -5.36 4.47 16.42
N VAL A 225 -6.52 4.87 15.91
CA VAL A 225 -6.99 6.26 15.92
C VAL A 225 -7.11 6.77 17.36
N SER A 226 -7.65 5.95 18.27
CA SER A 226 -7.75 6.28 19.70
C SER A 226 -6.39 6.60 20.34
N GLU A 227 -5.36 5.78 20.09
CA GLU A 227 -4.01 6.02 20.61
C GLU A 227 -3.34 7.27 20.02
N LEU A 228 -3.75 7.69 18.82
CA LEU A 228 -3.28 8.93 18.21
C LEU A 228 -4.00 10.17 18.74
N GLN A 229 -5.17 10.05 19.37
CA GLN A 229 -5.89 11.19 19.94
C GLN A 229 -5.09 11.82 21.09
N GLY A 230 -4.88 13.13 21.02
CA GLY A 230 -4.17 13.91 22.05
C GLY A 230 -2.64 13.83 21.98
N VAL A 231 -2.07 12.97 21.13
CA VAL A 231 -0.65 13.01 20.79
C VAL A 231 -0.44 14.22 19.89
N LYS A 232 0.28 15.24 20.38
CA LYS A 232 0.87 16.27 19.49
C LYS A 232 1.91 15.57 18.62
N ARG A 233 1.47 14.95 17.53
CA ARG A 233 2.33 14.75 16.39
C ARG A 233 2.81 16.17 16.03
N GLU A 234 4.12 16.43 16.11
CA GLU A 234 4.73 17.10 14.97
C GLU A 234 4.40 16.16 13.84
N LEU A 235 3.23 16.37 13.25
CA LEU A 235 2.78 15.58 12.14
C LEU A 235 4.01 15.62 11.23
N ASP A 236 4.55 14.46 10.87
CA ASP A 236 5.53 14.38 9.80
C ASP A 236 4.68 14.56 8.52
N ILE A 237 4.05 15.73 8.45
CA ILE A 237 2.96 16.17 7.56
C ILE A 237 3.45 16.12 6.13
N GLU A 238 4.71 16.47 5.99
CA GLU A 238 5.35 16.77 4.75
C GLU A 238 5.92 15.49 4.16
N HIS A 239 5.65 15.28 2.88
CA HIS A 239 6.35 14.31 2.05
C HIS A 239 7.87 14.46 2.25
N ARG A 240 8.51 13.40 2.74
CA ARG A 240 9.96 13.26 2.96
C ARG A 240 10.52 11.99 2.32
N GLU A 241 9.75 11.44 1.37
CA GLU A 241 10.17 10.29 0.59
C GLU A 241 11.46 10.65 -0.14
N TRP A 242 12.41 9.71 -0.13
CA TRP A 242 13.72 9.79 -0.77
C TRP A 242 14.03 8.52 -1.57
N VAL A 243 13.02 7.65 -1.74
CA VAL A 243 13.10 6.37 -2.45
C VAL A 243 11.96 6.29 -3.44
N ILE A 244 12.27 5.94 -4.68
CA ILE A 244 11.30 5.54 -5.69
C ILE A 244 11.39 4.03 -5.84
N CYS A 245 10.30 3.33 -5.53
CA CYS A 245 10.18 1.89 -5.69
C CYS A 245 9.34 1.57 -6.92
N VAL A 246 9.86 0.76 -7.84
CA VAL A 246 9.14 0.35 -9.06
C VAL A 246 8.99 -1.17 -9.07
N GLY A 247 7.76 -1.64 -9.28
CA GLY A 247 7.43 -3.07 -9.24
C GLY A 247 6.70 -3.46 -7.97
N ARG A 248 7.13 -4.55 -7.31
CA ARG A 248 6.39 -5.20 -6.22
C ARG A 248 7.32 -5.81 -5.15
N GLY A 249 6.70 -6.13 -4.01
CA GLY A 249 7.30 -6.83 -2.86
C GLY A 249 8.13 -5.94 -1.93
N PHE A 250 7.62 -4.74 -1.73
CA PHE A 250 8.15 -3.74 -0.81
C PHE A 250 7.42 -3.76 0.54
N ASP A 251 6.95 -4.94 0.98
CA ASP A 251 6.16 -5.10 2.22
C ASP A 251 6.92 -4.65 3.47
N PHE A 252 8.26 -4.65 3.40
CA PHE A 252 9.14 -4.16 4.46
C PHE A 252 9.15 -2.63 4.59
N LEU A 253 8.70 -1.88 3.57
CA LEU A 253 8.61 -0.42 3.61
C LEU A 253 7.33 -0.01 4.34
N HIS A 254 7.39 -0.16 5.65
CA HIS A 254 6.33 0.22 6.59
C HIS A 254 6.58 1.55 7.30
N LEU A 255 7.71 2.20 7.01
CA LEU A 255 8.05 3.50 7.56
C LEU A 255 7.36 4.58 6.72
N PRO A 256 6.46 5.40 7.32
CA PRO A 256 5.88 6.55 6.64
C PRO A 256 6.95 7.47 6.05
N ASN A 257 6.60 8.23 5.00
CA ASN A 257 7.45 9.22 4.36
C ASN A 257 8.84 8.71 3.92
N THR A 258 8.98 7.42 3.63
CA THR A 258 10.26 6.84 3.18
C THR A 258 10.30 6.65 1.67
N ALA A 259 9.25 6.07 1.09
CA ALA A 259 9.24 5.63 -0.31
C ALA A 259 7.90 5.89 -1.01
N LEU A 260 7.99 6.24 -2.29
CA LEU A 260 6.89 6.24 -3.24
C LEU A 260 6.91 4.91 -3.99
N ILE A 261 5.82 4.13 -3.92
CA ILE A 261 5.80 2.76 -4.44
C ILE A 261 4.86 2.62 -5.63
N ILE A 262 5.44 2.43 -6.81
CA ILE A 262 4.77 2.40 -8.11
C ILE A 262 4.70 0.97 -8.61
N GLY A 263 3.49 0.41 -8.67
CA GLY A 263 3.24 -0.86 -9.34
C GLY A 263 2.99 -0.67 -10.84
N PRO A 264 3.34 -1.66 -11.69
CA PRO A 264 3.15 -1.59 -13.14
C PRO A 264 1.70 -1.92 -13.54
N TYR A 265 0.74 -1.19 -12.97
CA TYR A 265 -0.70 -1.50 -13.05
C TYR A 265 -1.49 -0.59 -13.99
N GLY A 266 -0.82 0.32 -14.69
CA GLY A 266 -1.43 1.20 -15.68
C GLY A 266 -0.72 1.11 -17.05
N PRO A 267 -1.38 1.60 -18.10
CA PRO A 267 -0.82 1.62 -19.46
C PRO A 267 0.35 2.60 -19.60
N ASP A 268 0.36 3.68 -18.81
CA ASP A 268 1.48 4.62 -18.75
C ASP A 268 2.20 4.50 -17.41
N LEU A 269 3.31 3.76 -17.42
CA LEU A 269 4.19 3.65 -16.26
C LEU A 269 5.14 4.87 -16.13
N ALA A 270 5.30 5.68 -17.18
CA ALA A 270 6.20 6.83 -17.13
C ALA A 270 5.62 7.97 -16.29
N GLU A 271 4.33 8.29 -16.44
CA GLU A 271 3.65 9.32 -15.65
C GLU A 271 3.83 9.18 -14.13
N PRO A 272 3.54 8.03 -13.48
CA PRO A 272 3.74 7.88 -12.05
C PRO A 272 5.21 7.97 -11.63
N ILE A 273 6.15 7.52 -12.47
CA ILE A 273 7.59 7.63 -12.22
C ILE A 273 8.03 9.09 -12.28
N GLY A 274 7.60 9.84 -13.29
CA GLY A 274 7.88 11.27 -13.44
C GLY A 274 7.28 12.10 -12.30
N THR A 275 6.06 11.75 -11.87
CA THR A 275 5.40 12.35 -10.71
C THR A 275 6.19 12.09 -9.42
N ALA A 276 6.64 10.85 -9.21
CA ALA A 276 7.46 10.52 -8.06
C ALA A 276 8.79 11.28 -8.07
N ALA A 277 9.47 11.37 -9.21
CA ALA A 277 10.68 12.16 -9.36
C ALA A 277 10.46 13.66 -9.05
N THR A 278 9.33 14.22 -9.50
CA THR A 278 8.92 15.60 -9.17
C THR A 278 8.76 15.79 -7.66
N ILE A 279 8.16 14.82 -6.96
CA ILE A 279 8.01 14.86 -5.50
C ILE A 279 9.38 14.84 -4.81
N ILE A 280 10.28 13.93 -5.23
CA ILE A 280 11.65 13.85 -4.67
C ILE A 280 12.41 15.17 -4.86
N ASP A 281 12.40 15.74 -6.08
CA ASP A 281 13.08 17.00 -6.39
C ASP A 281 12.50 18.17 -5.57
N ALA A 282 11.17 18.24 -5.45
CA ALA A 282 10.51 19.23 -4.60
C ALA A 282 10.85 19.04 -3.11
N ASN A 283 11.07 17.81 -2.64
CA ASN A 283 11.52 17.54 -1.28
C ASN A 283 12.95 18.07 -1.06
N MET A 284 13.87 17.82 -2.00
CA MET A 284 15.26 18.31 -1.94
C MET A 284 15.32 19.85 -1.98
N ARG A 285 14.62 20.49 -2.91
CA ARG A 285 14.60 21.96 -3.06
C ARG A 285 14.03 22.67 -1.84
N ALA A 286 13.05 22.06 -1.18
CA ALA A 286 12.47 22.58 0.06
C ALA A 286 13.33 22.29 1.30
N GLY A 287 14.45 21.57 1.17
CA GLY A 287 15.29 21.16 2.29
C GLY A 287 14.63 20.12 3.21
N ARG A 288 13.58 19.44 2.74
CA ARG A 288 12.85 18.40 3.50
C ARG A 288 13.64 17.09 3.58
N ILE A 289 14.47 16.83 2.57
CA ILE A 289 15.48 15.76 2.56
C ILE A 289 16.83 16.34 2.11
N PRO A 290 17.97 15.73 2.51
CA PRO A 290 19.29 16.18 2.06
C PRO A 290 19.44 16.12 0.53
N ASP A 291 20.18 17.08 -0.03
CA ASP A 291 20.43 17.20 -1.48
C ASP A 291 21.64 16.35 -1.96
N ASP A 292 21.83 15.17 -1.37
CA ASP A 292 22.94 14.24 -1.60
C ASP A 292 22.51 12.98 -2.40
N GLY A 293 21.23 12.89 -2.74
CA GLY A 293 20.67 11.89 -3.65
C GLY A 293 19.46 11.13 -3.12
N PHE A 294 18.99 10.22 -3.96
CA PHE A 294 17.81 9.40 -3.71
C PHE A 294 18.03 7.99 -4.26
N MET A 295 17.23 7.03 -3.79
CA MET A 295 17.32 5.64 -4.22
C MET A 295 16.23 5.33 -5.25
N LEU A 296 16.60 4.70 -6.36
CA LEU A 296 15.67 4.00 -7.25
C LEU A 296 15.80 2.50 -6.97
N LEU A 297 14.75 1.86 -6.47
CA LEU A 297 14.73 0.42 -6.17
C LEU A 297 13.68 -0.28 -7.05
N ALA A 298 14.13 -1.09 -7.99
CA ALA A 298 13.25 -1.94 -8.80
C ALA A 298 13.23 -3.37 -8.27
N SER A 299 12.03 -3.95 -8.10
CA SER A 299 11.88 -5.33 -7.60
C SER A 299 10.65 -6.03 -8.18
N THR A 300 10.77 -7.33 -8.44
CA THR A 300 9.67 -8.21 -8.86
C THR A 300 9.63 -9.46 -7.98
N PRO A 301 8.44 -9.88 -7.50
CA PRO A 301 8.28 -11.10 -6.73
C PRO A 301 8.37 -12.35 -7.59
N TYR A 302 8.90 -13.42 -6.99
CA TYR A 302 8.82 -14.78 -7.51
C TYR A 302 8.38 -15.73 -6.39
N GLN A 303 7.72 -16.83 -6.75
CA GLN A 303 7.30 -17.89 -5.83
C GLN A 303 8.24 -19.10 -5.90
N HIS A 304 8.65 -19.51 -7.09
CA HIS A 304 9.42 -20.73 -7.31
C HIS A 304 10.81 -20.41 -7.87
N SER A 305 11.80 -21.20 -7.47
CA SER A 305 13.13 -21.14 -8.09
C SER A 305 13.09 -21.64 -9.54
N GLY A 306 14.12 -21.31 -10.34
CA GLY A 306 14.19 -21.67 -11.76
C GLY A 306 13.56 -20.62 -12.66
N VAL A 307 12.60 -21.02 -13.51
CA VAL A 307 12.02 -20.15 -14.56
C VAL A 307 11.33 -18.91 -13.98
N ASP A 308 10.59 -19.07 -12.89
CA ASP A 308 9.86 -17.96 -12.26
C ASP A 308 10.82 -16.90 -11.69
N ARG A 309 11.85 -17.32 -10.95
CA ARG A 309 12.94 -16.42 -10.54
C ARG A 309 13.62 -15.75 -11.74
N ALA A 310 14.01 -16.49 -12.77
CA ALA A 310 14.66 -15.92 -13.95
C ALA A 310 13.77 -14.86 -14.64
N ARG A 311 12.46 -15.10 -14.71
CA ARG A 311 11.48 -14.12 -15.21
C ARG A 311 11.41 -12.88 -14.32
N ALA A 312 11.41 -13.05 -12.99
CA ALA A 312 11.42 -11.93 -12.05
C ALA A 312 12.70 -11.09 -12.16
N GLU A 313 13.86 -11.72 -12.40
CA GLU A 313 15.12 -11.00 -12.62
C GLU A 313 15.07 -10.15 -13.90
N MET A 314 14.61 -10.73 -15.02
CA MET A 314 14.42 -10.00 -16.28
C MET A 314 13.45 -8.81 -16.12
N LYS A 315 12.31 -9.03 -15.45
CA LYS A 315 11.33 -7.96 -15.18
C LYS A 315 11.92 -6.84 -14.32
N SER A 316 12.68 -7.19 -13.28
CA SER A 316 13.26 -6.20 -12.37
C SER A 316 14.31 -5.34 -13.06
N ARG A 317 15.16 -5.94 -13.90
CA ARG A 317 16.12 -5.20 -14.74
C ARG A 317 15.40 -4.26 -15.71
N PHE A 318 14.38 -4.77 -16.42
CA PHE A 318 13.57 -3.94 -17.32
C PHE A 318 12.94 -2.73 -16.60
N LEU A 319 12.31 -2.95 -15.43
CA LEU A 319 11.70 -1.86 -14.65
C LEU A 319 12.75 -0.85 -14.16
N SER A 320 13.93 -1.33 -13.74
CA SER A 320 15.07 -0.50 -13.33
C SER A 320 15.52 0.42 -14.46
N ASP A 321 15.77 -0.16 -15.65
CA ASP A 321 16.26 0.56 -16.83
C ASP A 321 15.20 1.54 -17.35
N PHE A 322 13.94 1.11 -17.42
CA PHE A 322 12.83 1.95 -17.86
C PHE A 322 12.64 3.17 -16.94
N ALA A 323 12.61 2.95 -15.63
CA ALA A 323 12.44 4.02 -14.65
C ALA A 323 13.61 5.01 -14.70
N GLU A 324 14.84 4.53 -14.81
CA GLU A 324 16.01 5.37 -14.99
C GLU A 324 15.91 6.24 -16.26
N GLN A 325 15.48 5.67 -17.38
CA GLN A 325 15.33 6.43 -18.64
C GLN A 325 14.26 7.52 -18.52
N VAL A 326 13.12 7.24 -17.91
CA VAL A 326 12.06 8.23 -17.63
C VAL A 326 12.62 9.38 -16.79
N ILE A 327 13.29 9.07 -15.68
CA ILE A 327 13.86 10.09 -14.78
C ILE A 327 14.94 10.91 -15.47
N ARG A 328 15.84 10.29 -16.26
CA ARG A 328 16.87 11.01 -17.02
C ARG A 328 16.27 11.98 -18.05
N ARG A 329 15.18 11.58 -18.70
CA ARG A 329 14.50 12.39 -19.71
C ARG A 329 13.80 13.60 -19.08
N GLU A 330 13.06 13.38 -18.00
CA GLU A 330 12.18 14.39 -17.42
C GLU A 330 12.86 15.25 -16.34
N HIS A 331 13.82 14.67 -15.61
CA HIS A 331 14.52 15.28 -14.48
C HIS A 331 16.04 15.05 -14.56
N PRO A 332 16.73 15.55 -15.61
CA PRO A 332 18.13 15.21 -15.89
C PRO A 332 19.11 15.59 -14.76
N VAL A 333 18.84 16.69 -14.04
CA VAL A 333 19.66 17.11 -12.88
C VAL A 333 19.47 16.17 -11.70
N LEU A 334 18.22 15.79 -11.39
CA LEU A 334 17.92 14.84 -10.34
C LEU A 334 18.53 13.46 -10.64
N ALA A 335 18.48 13.03 -11.90
CA ALA A 335 19.00 11.74 -12.34
C ALA A 335 20.51 11.56 -12.02
N GLN A 336 21.30 12.65 -12.01
CA GLN A 336 22.72 12.59 -11.64
C GLN A 336 22.95 12.21 -10.17
N LYS A 337 21.94 12.41 -9.31
CA LYS A 337 21.95 12.10 -7.88
C LYS A 337 21.31 10.75 -7.55
N MET A 338 20.82 10.03 -8.57
CA MET A 338 20.14 8.75 -8.40
C MET A 338 21.11 7.62 -8.03
N ARG A 339 20.71 6.80 -7.05
CA ARG A 339 21.37 5.54 -6.69
C ARG A 339 20.45 4.37 -7.06
N ARG A 340 20.77 3.71 -8.18
CA ARG A 340 19.98 2.61 -8.74
C ARG A 340 20.30 1.30 -8.03
N HIS A 341 19.28 0.57 -7.62
CA HIS A 341 19.34 -0.78 -7.08
C HIS A 341 18.29 -1.65 -7.76
N THR A 342 18.71 -2.83 -8.20
CA THR A 342 17.82 -3.82 -8.82
C THR A 342 17.80 -5.05 -7.93
N ALA A 343 16.61 -5.58 -7.64
CA ALA A 343 16.45 -6.72 -6.77
C ALA A 343 15.34 -7.65 -7.25
N VAL A 344 15.26 -8.85 -6.67
CA VAL A 344 14.08 -9.71 -6.72
C VAL A 344 13.67 -10.07 -5.32
N VAL A 345 12.39 -10.40 -5.13
CA VAL A 345 11.88 -10.77 -3.81
C VAL A 345 11.23 -12.15 -3.85
N HIS A 346 11.73 -13.05 -3.00
CA HIS A 346 11.10 -14.34 -2.83
C HIS A 346 9.81 -14.14 -2.03
N TRP A 347 8.66 -14.30 -2.67
CA TRP A 347 7.37 -14.00 -2.08
C TRP A 347 7.16 -14.81 -0.79
N PRO A 348 7.29 -16.15 -0.74
CA PRO A 348 7.04 -16.93 0.48
C PRO A 348 7.84 -16.49 1.71
N THR A 349 9.06 -15.99 1.53
CA THR A 349 9.94 -15.59 2.65
C THR A 349 10.12 -14.07 2.79
N ARG A 350 9.54 -13.29 1.88
CA ARG A 350 9.74 -11.83 1.76
C ARG A 350 11.22 -11.40 1.72
N ARG A 351 12.10 -12.30 1.28
CA ARG A 351 13.54 -12.03 1.20
C ARG A 351 13.83 -11.27 -0.09
N LEU A 352 14.45 -10.10 0.05
CA LEU A 352 14.94 -9.28 -1.06
C LEU A 352 16.40 -9.64 -1.37
N ASP A 353 16.67 -10.06 -2.60
CA ASP A 353 17.99 -10.39 -3.09
C ASP A 353 18.44 -9.36 -4.13
N SER A 354 19.57 -8.69 -3.89
CA SER A 354 20.15 -7.73 -4.85
C SER A 354 20.66 -8.46 -6.09
N LEU A 355 20.47 -7.85 -7.26
CA LEU A 355 20.95 -8.34 -8.55
C LEU A 355 22.18 -7.59 -9.06
N ASP A 356 22.49 -6.46 -8.42
CA ASP A 356 23.59 -5.56 -8.73
C ASP A 356 24.37 -5.24 -7.43
#